data_AF-A0A7W9GJV0-F1
#
_entry.id   AF-A0A7W9GJV0-F1
#
_cell.length_a   1.000
_cell.length_b   1.000
_cell.length_c   1.000
_cell.angle_alpha   90.00
_cell.angle_beta   90.00
_cell.angle_gamma   90.00
#
_symmetry.space_group_name_H-M   'P 1'
#
loop_
_entity.id
_entity.type
_entity.pdbx_description
1 polymer ?
#
loop_
_entity_poly.entity_id
_entity_poly.type
_entity_poly.pdbx_seq_one_letter_code
_entity_poly.pdbx_strand_id
1 'polypeptide(L)'
;MSRSESLAAYLRAQARRRLDRVESKDGGRNARLALALLDTAAYAASLPEDDPLILMLDQAGCYGPLGCESFDPGEAGNQLIRHWDGGEPHELLLALPPAVGAAGAAGA
;
A
#
# COMPACT_ATOMS: atom_id res chain seq x y z
N MET A 1 1.48 -11.21 12.85
CA MET A 1 1.14 -9.80 12.59
C MET A 1 -0.32 -9.75 12.20
N SER A 2 -1.03 -8.73 12.65
CA SER A 2 -2.37 -8.41 12.15
C SER A 2 -2.29 -7.94 10.67
N ARG A 3 -3.42 -7.91 9.96
CA ARG A 3 -3.47 -7.38 8.59
C ARG A 3 -3.00 -5.92 8.53
N SER A 4 -3.48 -5.11 9.47
CA SER A 4 -3.11 -3.70 9.63
C SER A 4 -1.61 -3.52 9.88
N GLU A 5 -1.03 -4.36 10.77
CA GLU A 5 0.42 -4.38 11.00
C GLU A 5 1.21 -4.79 9.75
N SER A 6 0.73 -5.80 9.01
CA SER A 6 1.40 -6.27 7.80
C SER A 6 1.36 -5.23 6.68
N LEU A 7 0.24 -4.54 6.47
CA LEU A 7 0.11 -3.44 5.54
C LEU A 7 1.07 -2.30 5.91
N ALA A 8 1.08 -1.91 7.19
CA ALA A 8 1.98 -0.87 7.66
C ALA A 8 3.46 -1.25 7.50
N ALA A 9 3.83 -2.51 7.74
CA ALA A 9 5.18 -3.02 7.54
C ALA A 9 5.60 -2.95 6.06
N TYR A 10 4.71 -3.36 5.15
CA TYR A 10 4.94 -3.27 3.71
C TYR A 10 5.16 -1.81 3.27
N LEU A 11 4.30 -0.88 3.71
CA LEU A 11 4.40 0.54 3.35
C LEU A 11 5.72 1.16 3.87
N ARG A 12 6.14 0.84 5.09
CA ARG A 12 7.45 1.27 5.63
C ARG A 12 8.61 0.73 4.80
N ALA A 13 8.54 -0.51 4.34
CA ALA A 13 9.57 -1.08 3.48
C ALA A 13 9.65 -0.36 2.12
N GLN A 14 8.51 -0.02 1.52
CA GLN A 14 8.48 0.77 0.28
C GLN A 14 9.01 2.19 0.49
N ALA A 15 8.62 2.85 1.59
CA ALA A 15 9.14 4.17 1.96
C ALA A 15 10.66 4.14 2.10
N ARG A 16 11.21 3.12 2.78
CA ARG A 16 12.65 2.98 2.94
C ARG A 16 13.37 2.82 1.60
N ARG A 17 12.85 1.97 0.71
CA ARG A 17 13.38 1.81 -0.65
C ARG A 17 13.38 3.11 -1.45
N ARG A 18 12.42 4.02 -1.19
CA ARG A 18 12.37 5.34 -1.81
C ARG A 18 13.41 6.29 -1.24
N LEU A 19 13.57 6.32 0.08
CA LEU A 19 14.61 7.11 0.75
C LEU A 19 16.01 6.70 0.29
N ASP A 20 16.27 5.39 0.15
CA ASP A 20 17.55 4.87 -0.32
C ASP A 20 17.84 5.21 -1.80
N ARG A 21 16.84 5.69 -2.55
CA ARG A 21 16.93 6.09 -3.97
C ARG A 21 16.77 7.58 -4.20
N VAL A 22 16.82 8.41 -3.16
CA VAL A 22 16.74 9.86 -3.30
C VAL A 22 17.98 10.35 -4.05
N GLU A 23 17.75 11.07 -5.14
CA GLU A 23 18.80 11.63 -5.99
C GLU A 23 18.46 13.09 -6.31
N SER A 24 19.44 13.99 -6.39
CA SER A 24 19.19 15.41 -6.66
C SER A 24 18.37 15.70 -7.94
N LYS A 25 18.42 14.78 -8.91
CA LYS A 25 17.67 14.86 -10.17
C LYS A 25 16.19 14.49 -10.05
N ASP A 26 15.75 13.92 -8.93
CA ASP A 26 14.36 13.49 -8.71
C ASP A 26 13.43 14.62 -8.23
N GLY A 27 13.97 15.83 -8.02
CA GLY A 27 13.20 17.00 -7.56
C GLY A 27 12.51 16.79 -6.21
N GLY A 28 13.06 15.92 -5.36
CA GLY A 28 12.47 15.53 -4.07
C GLY A 28 11.26 14.61 -4.20
N ARG A 29 11.00 14.02 -5.38
CA ARG A 29 9.83 13.14 -5.59
C ARG A 29 9.92 11.89 -4.73
N ASN A 30 11.08 11.23 -4.66
CA ASN A 30 11.22 10.02 -3.85
C ASN A 30 11.08 10.33 -2.35
N ALA A 31 11.58 11.49 -1.89
CA ALA A 31 11.43 11.90 -0.50
C ALA A 31 9.96 12.19 -0.13
N ARG A 32 9.23 12.91 -1.00
CA ARG A 32 7.80 13.20 -0.80
C ARG A 32 6.95 11.93 -0.82
N LEU A 33 7.22 11.02 -1.76
CA LEU A 33 6.55 9.73 -1.80
C LEU A 33 6.87 8.90 -0.55
N ALA A 34 8.13 8.87 -0.12
CA ALA A 34 8.49 8.16 1.11
C ALA A 34 7.74 8.70 2.33
N LEU A 35 7.59 10.02 2.46
CA LEU A 35 6.82 10.63 3.54
C LEU A 35 5.35 10.21 3.49
N ALA A 36 4.70 10.31 2.32
CA ALA A 36 3.31 9.88 2.14
C ALA A 36 3.11 8.39 2.51
N LEU A 37 4.07 7.53 2.16
CA LEU A 37 4.03 6.11 2.52
C LEU A 37 4.21 5.88 4.02
N LEU A 38 5.02 6.69 4.71
CA LEU A 38 5.18 6.63 6.16
C LEU A 38 3.92 7.10 6.89
N ASP A 39 3.29 8.18 6.43
CA ASP A 39 2.03 8.67 6.97
C ASP A 39 0.92 7.63 6.76
N THR A 40 0.88 7.02 5.57
CA THR A 40 -0.06 5.92 5.30
C THR A 40 0.23 4.69 6.17
N ALA A 41 1.50 4.36 6.42
CA ALA A 41 1.84 3.26 7.31
C ALA A 41 1.45 3.53 8.77
N ALA A 42 1.58 4.77 9.23
CA ALA A 42 1.15 5.17 10.57
C ALA A 42 -0.38 5.10 10.69
N TYR A 43 -1.09 5.61 9.68
CA TYR A 43 -2.55 5.50 9.59
C TYR A 43 -3.00 4.04 9.59
N ALA A 44 -2.46 3.20 8.69
CA ALA A 44 -2.77 1.78 8.60
C ALA A 44 -2.54 1.03 9.93
N ALA A 45 -1.45 1.32 10.64
CA ALA A 45 -1.15 0.69 11.92
C ALA A 45 -2.14 1.08 13.04
N SER A 46 -2.90 2.16 12.87
CA SER A 46 -3.93 2.60 13.82
C SER A 46 -5.32 2.01 13.54
N LEU A 47 -5.50 1.35 12.39
CA LEU A 47 -6.78 0.77 12.01
C LEU A 47 -7.02 -0.55 12.75
N PRO A 48 -8.27 -0.79 13.21
CA PRO A 48 -8.66 -2.10 13.72
C PRO A 48 -8.82 -3.12 12.58
N GLU A 49 -8.75 -4.40 12.89
CA GLU A 49 -8.81 -5.48 11.88
C GLU A 49 -10.17 -5.61 11.19
N ASP A 50 -11.23 -5.13 11.83
CA ASP A 50 -12.59 -5.02 11.32
C ASP A 50 -12.88 -3.68 10.62
N ASP A 51 -11.86 -2.83 10.45
CA ASP A 51 -12.00 -1.58 9.70
C ASP A 51 -12.41 -1.87 8.24
N PRO A 52 -13.37 -1.12 7.68
CA PRO A 52 -13.80 -1.31 6.30
C PRO A 52 -12.66 -1.29 5.27
N LEU A 53 -11.63 -0.47 5.46
CA LEU A 53 -10.48 -0.41 4.55
C LEU A 53 -9.66 -1.70 4.58
N ILE A 54 -9.45 -2.26 5.76
CA ILE A 54 -8.72 -3.53 5.94
C ILE A 54 -9.51 -4.67 5.31
N LEU A 55 -10.83 -4.71 5.54
CA LEU A 55 -11.71 -5.72 4.95
C LEU A 55 -11.79 -5.62 3.42
N MET A 56 -11.78 -4.40 2.86
CA MET A 56 -11.77 -4.20 1.41
C MET A 56 -10.46 -4.70 0.77
N LEU A 57 -9.32 -4.48 1.41
CA LEU A 57 -8.02 -4.98 0.95
C LEU A 57 -7.96 -6.52 1.02
N ASP A 58 -8.54 -7.11 2.07
CA ASP A 58 -8.67 -8.57 2.21
C ASP A 58 -9.53 -9.17 1.12
N GLN A 59 -10.69 -8.58 0.84
CA GLN A 59 -11.56 -9.00 -0.26
C GLN A 59 -10.92 -8.84 -1.64
N ALA A 60 -10.03 -7.86 -1.80
CA ALA A 60 -9.24 -7.69 -3.02
C ALA A 60 -8.11 -8.72 -3.17
N GLY A 61 -7.90 -9.60 -2.18
CA GLY A 61 -6.87 -10.64 -2.20
C GLY A 61 -5.49 -10.17 -1.73
N CYS A 62 -5.37 -9.01 -1.09
CA CYS A 62 -4.07 -8.46 -0.69
C CYS A 62 -3.40 -9.21 0.48
N TYR A 63 -4.09 -10.14 1.14
CA TYR A 63 -3.55 -10.95 2.26
C TYR A 63 -3.55 -12.45 1.94
N GLY A 64 -3.51 -12.78 0.64
CA GLY A 64 -3.51 -14.15 0.15
C GLY A 64 -4.88 -14.85 0.28
N PRO A 65 -5.02 -16.08 -0.26
CA PRO A 65 -6.28 -16.80 -0.32
C PRO A 65 -6.85 -17.18 1.06
N LEU A 66 -6.01 -17.19 2.10
CA LEU A 66 -6.39 -17.51 3.48
C LEU A 66 -6.53 -16.25 4.35
N GLY A 67 -6.32 -15.04 3.82
CA GLY A 67 -6.44 -13.77 4.55
C GLY A 67 -5.47 -13.57 5.72
N CYS A 68 -4.47 -14.43 5.84
CA CYS A 68 -3.50 -14.46 6.94
C CYS A 68 -2.06 -14.27 6.47
N GLU A 69 -1.86 -14.05 5.16
CA GLU A 69 -0.53 -13.91 4.59
C GLU A 69 -0.02 -12.47 4.74
N SER A 70 1.24 -12.27 4.38
CA SER A 70 1.81 -10.92 4.35
C SER A 70 1.09 -10.09 3.29
N PHE A 71 0.87 -8.82 3.59
CA PHE A 71 0.28 -7.88 2.65
C PHE A 71 1.08 -7.85 1.35
N ASP A 72 0.44 -8.26 0.26
CA ASP A 72 0.94 -8.19 -1.10
C ASP A 72 -0.18 -7.69 -2.02
N PRO A 73 -0.10 -6.44 -2.50
CA PRO A 73 -1.11 -5.88 -3.39
C PRO A 73 -0.92 -6.34 -4.85
N GLY A 74 -0.05 -7.33 -5.11
CA GLY A 74 0.24 -7.82 -6.45
C GLY A 74 0.90 -6.77 -7.35
N GLU A 75 1.11 -7.08 -8.63
CA GLU A 75 1.84 -6.18 -9.54
C GLU A 75 1.12 -4.84 -9.73
N ALA A 76 -0.20 -4.86 -9.95
CA ALA A 76 -0.98 -3.66 -10.21
C ALA A 76 -0.98 -2.69 -9.01
N GLY A 77 -1.19 -3.21 -7.80
CA GLY A 77 -1.12 -2.38 -6.59
C GLY A 77 0.31 -1.90 -6.30
N ASN A 78 1.33 -2.73 -6.56
CA ASN A 78 2.73 -2.29 -6.50
C ASN A 78 2.99 -1.12 -7.48
N GLN A 79 2.43 -1.15 -8.69
CA GLN A 79 2.58 -0.06 -9.66
C GLN A 79 1.85 1.21 -9.19
N LEU A 80 0.65 1.10 -8.63
CA LEU A 80 -0.09 2.23 -8.07
C LEU A 80 0.70 2.92 -6.94
N ILE A 81 1.17 2.15 -5.97
CA ILE A 81 1.98 2.66 -4.84
C ILE A 81 3.27 3.33 -5.35
N ARG A 82 3.87 2.82 -6.44
CA ARG A 82 5.09 3.39 -7.01
C ARG A 82 4.89 4.73 -7.71
N HIS A 83 3.69 5.01 -8.20
CA HIS A 83 3.38 6.22 -8.95
C HIS A 83 2.45 7.16 -8.18
N TRP A 84 2.16 6.86 -6.91
CA TRP A 84 1.40 7.76 -6.06
C TRP A 84 2.14 9.09 -5.95
N ASP A 85 1.49 10.19 -6.33
CA ASP A 85 2.10 11.52 -6.34
C ASP A 85 1.79 12.32 -5.05
N GLY A 86 1.21 11.66 -4.05
CA GLY A 86 0.78 12.25 -2.78
C GLY A 86 -0.74 12.28 -2.63
N GLY A 87 -1.22 12.66 -1.44
CA GLY A 87 -2.63 12.64 -1.06
C GLY A 87 -2.80 12.22 0.39
N GLU A 88 -4.05 12.11 0.82
CA GLU A 88 -4.36 11.65 2.17
C GLU A 88 -4.11 10.14 2.31
N PRO A 89 -3.65 9.66 3.49
CA PRO A 89 -3.41 8.24 3.75
C PRO A 89 -4.54 7.29 3.31
N HIS A 90 -5.78 7.69 3.57
CA HIS A 90 -6.95 6.86 3.27
C HIS A 90 -7.24 6.78 1.76
N GLU A 91 -6.88 7.80 0.97
CA GLU A 91 -7.09 7.82 -0.48
C GLU A 91 -6.24 6.74 -1.16
N LEU A 92 -4.98 6.59 -0.74
CA LEU A 92 -4.10 5.53 -1.23
C LEU A 92 -4.69 4.14 -0.91
N LEU A 93 -5.20 3.94 0.30
CA LEU A 93 -5.78 2.66 0.71
C LEU A 93 -7.07 2.35 -0.05
N LEU A 94 -7.91 3.35 -0.34
CA LEU A 94 -9.13 3.18 -1.14
C LEU A 94 -8.84 2.91 -2.61
N ALA A 95 -7.74 3.44 -3.15
CA ALA A 95 -7.35 3.24 -4.55
C ALA A 95 -6.77 1.84 -4.82
N LEU A 96 -6.33 1.12 -3.78
CA LEU A 96 -5.70 -0.19 -3.92
C LEU A 96 -6.66 -1.31 -4.35
N PRO A 97 -7.79 -1.59 -3.66
CA PRO A 97 -8.71 -2.65 -4.04
C PRO A 97 -9.13 -2.66 -5.52
N PRO A 98 -9.56 -1.53 -6.14
CA PRO A 98 -9.94 -1.54 -7.54
C PRO A 98 -8.76 -1.81 -8.48
N ALA A 99 -7.55 -1.33 -8.16
CA ALA A 99 -6.35 -1.60 -8.95
C ALA A 99 -5.95 -3.08 -8.93
N VAL A 100 -6.09 -3.73 -7.77
CA VAL A 100 -5.81 -5.17 -7.62
C VAL A 100 -6.88 -6.02 -8.31
N GLY A 101 -8.17 -5.69 -8.09
CA GLY A 101 -9.29 -6.43 -8.68
C GLY A 101 -9.35 -6.37 -10.21
N ALA A 102 -9.00 -5.22 -10.81
CA ALA A 102 -8.98 -5.08 -12.27
C ALA A 102 -7.92 -5.99 -12.94
N ALA A 103 -6.79 -6.22 -12.27
CA ALA A 103 -5.76 -7.12 -12.78
C ALA A 103 -6.14 -8.60 -12.62
N GLY A 104 -6.81 -8.96 -11.51
CA GLY A 104 -7.36 -10.30 -11.32
C GLY A 104 -8.43 -10.68 -12.34
N ALA A 105 -9.26 -9.72 -12.76
CA ALA A 105 -10.29 -9.92 -13.78
C ALA A 105 -9.75 -9.99 -15.21
N ALA A 106 -8.59 -9.40 -15.50
CA ALA A 106 -7.97 -9.45 -16.84
C ALA A 106 -7.14 -10.72 -17.10
N GLY A 107 -6.88 -11.52 -16.05
CA GLY A 107 -6.13 -12.77 -16.13
C GLY A 107 -6.98 -14.05 -16.05
N ALA A 108 -8.31 -13.92 -15.93
CA ALA A 108 -9.29 -15.01 -15.90
C ALA A 108 -10.02 -15.14 -17.25
#